data_AF-A0A2G8HSN6-F1
#
_entry.id   AF-A0A2G8HSN6-F1
#
_cell.length_a   1.000
_cell.length_b   1.000
_cell.length_c   1.000
_cell.angle_alpha   90.00
_cell.angle_beta   90.00
_cell.angle_gamma   90.00
#
_symmetry.space_group_name_H-M   'P 1'
#
loop_
_entity.id
_entity.type
_entity.pdbx_description
1 polymer ?
#
loop_
_entity_poly.entity_id
_entity_poly.type
_entity_poly.pdbx_seq_one_letter_code
_entity_poly.pdbx_strand_id
1 'polypeptide(L)'
;MESRANATLKSENIKNFSNNRQALLFLQRDRADYFVTELNIGKEEAKNYSDIYNVGTVEKIDIYTYLHKKHIGLIHRIEQGIKSLKKSGRLKEIEQKHKKSVK
;
A
#
# COMPACT_ATOMS: atom_id res chain seq x y z
N MET A 1 -12.55 4.82 4.84
CA MET A 1 -12.22 3.88 5.93
C MET A 1 -11.13 4.54 6.74
N GLU A 2 -11.46 5.00 7.94
CA GLU A 2 -10.47 5.50 8.88
C GLU A 2 -9.66 4.30 9.38
N SER A 3 -8.34 4.30 9.14
CA SER A 3 -7.47 3.19 9.53
C SER A 3 -7.50 3.00 11.06
N ARG A 4 -7.27 1.77 11.53
CA ARG A 4 -7.21 1.46 12.97
C ARG A 4 -6.19 2.29 13.77
N ALA A 5 -5.23 2.94 13.10
CA ALA A 5 -4.33 3.90 13.74
C ALA A 5 -5.10 5.08 14.39
N ASN A 6 -6.19 5.53 13.76
CA ASN A 6 -7.03 6.63 14.27
C ASN A 6 -7.82 6.25 15.52
N ALA A 7 -7.96 4.95 15.83
CA ALA A 7 -8.68 4.50 17.03
C ALA A 7 -7.84 4.61 18.31
N THR A 8 -6.50 4.69 18.18
CA THR A 8 -5.57 4.77 19.32
C THR A 8 -4.92 6.14 19.43
N LEU A 9 -4.73 6.84 18.30
CA LEU A 9 -4.17 8.20 18.25
C LEU A 9 -5.30 9.22 18.30
N LYS A 10 -5.21 10.18 19.22
CA LYS A 10 -6.10 11.34 19.20
C LYS A 10 -5.96 12.07 17.88
N SER A 11 -7.08 12.47 17.28
CA SER A 11 -7.13 13.15 15.97
C SER A 11 -6.28 14.41 15.90
N GLU A 12 -6.10 15.11 17.02
CA GLU A 12 -5.22 16.29 17.18
C GLU A 12 -3.73 16.00 16.92
N ASN A 13 -3.30 14.74 17.06
CA ASN A 13 -1.92 14.30 16.83
C ASN A 13 -1.71 13.74 15.41
N ILE A 14 -2.75 13.73 14.57
CA ILE A 14 -2.68 13.18 13.22
C ILE A 14 -2.53 14.31 12.22
N LYS A 15 -1.40 14.32 11.52
CA LYS A 15 -1.15 15.25 10.42
C LYS A 15 -1.24 14.52 9.08
N ASN A 16 -2.19 14.94 8.26
CA ASN A 16 -2.33 14.45 6.90
C ASN A 16 -1.44 15.26 5.94
N PHE A 17 -0.74 14.55 5.06
CA PHE A 17 0.05 15.15 4.00
C PHE A 17 -0.47 14.66 2.65
N SER A 18 -0.49 15.55 1.65
CA SER A 18 -0.84 15.18 0.27
C SER A 18 0.30 14.47 -0.46
N ASN A 19 1.50 14.49 0.11
CA ASN A 19 2.71 13.95 -0.49
C ASN A 19 3.56 13.24 0.58
N ASN A 20 3.92 11.99 0.32
CA ASN A 20 4.74 11.19 1.22
C ASN A 20 6.13 11.79 1.45
N ARG A 21 6.71 12.48 0.46
CA ARG A 21 8.00 13.17 0.63
C ARG A 21 7.93 14.22 1.75
N GLN A 22 6.80 14.90 1.89
CA GLN A 22 6.62 15.88 2.96
C GLN A 22 6.51 15.19 4.32
N ALA A 23 5.81 14.06 4.40
CA ALA A 23 5.70 13.27 5.62
C ALA A 23 7.08 12.70 6.06
N LEU A 24 7.86 12.17 5.12
CA LEU A 24 9.21 11.67 5.38
C LEU A 24 10.17 12.78 5.84
N LEU A 25 10.06 13.98 5.27
CA LEU A 25 10.83 15.15 5.75
C LEU A 25 10.44 15.57 7.17
N PHE A 26 9.20 15.35 7.59
CA PHE A 26 8.78 15.60 8.97
C PHE A 26 9.36 14.55 9.92
N LEU A 27 9.34 13.29 9.50
CA LEU A 27 9.94 12.18 10.26
C LEU A 27 11.45 12.38 10.43
N GLN A 28 12.18 12.69 9.35
CA GLN A 28 13.63 12.95 9.39
C GLN A 28 14.03 14.15 10.27
N ARG A 29 13.10 15.09 10.50
CA ARG A 29 13.35 16.32 11.28
C ARG A 29 12.81 16.21 12.71
N ASP A 30 12.49 15.01 13.19
CA ASP A 30 11.89 14.76 14.50
C ASP A 30 10.61 15.59 14.75
N ARG A 31 9.84 15.85 13.68
CA ARG A 31 8.55 16.57 13.75
C ARG A 31 7.34 15.65 13.70
N ALA A 32 7.56 14.34 13.61
CA ALA A 32 6.58 13.29 13.69
C ALA A 32 7.28 12.02 14.17
N ASP A 33 6.61 11.21 14.99
CA ASP A 33 7.19 9.95 15.48
C ASP A 33 7.01 8.79 14.49
N TYR A 34 5.90 8.82 13.75
CA TYR A 34 5.52 7.75 12.82
C TYR A 34 4.96 8.31 11.52
N PHE A 35 5.25 7.61 10.43
CA PHE A 35 4.62 7.81 9.13
C PHE A 35 3.97 6.51 8.67
N VAL A 36 2.67 6.56 8.41
CA VAL A 36 1.88 5.41 7.94
C VAL A 36 1.56 5.61 6.46
N THR A 37 1.90 4.63 5.63
CA THR A 37 1.66 4.64 4.18
C THR A 37 1.53 3.22 3.63
N GLU A 38 1.22 3.10 2.35
CA GLU A 38 1.24 1.83 1.65
C GLU A 38 2.64 1.22 1.65
N LEU A 39 2.73 -0.07 2.00
CA LEU A 39 4.00 -0.74 2.26
C LEU A 39 5.02 -0.61 1.11
N ASN A 40 4.58 -0.78 -0.13
CA ASN A 40 5.48 -0.73 -1.29
C ASN A 40 5.94 0.69 -1.60
N ILE A 41 5.03 1.68 -1.47
CA ILE A 41 5.36 3.09 -1.72
C ILE A 41 6.32 3.60 -0.65
N GLY A 42 5.98 3.38 0.63
CA GLY A 42 6.81 3.81 1.75
C GLY A 42 8.20 3.17 1.75
N LYS A 43 8.30 1.87 1.39
CA LYS A 43 9.60 1.20 1.25
C LYS A 43 10.47 1.83 0.17
N GLU A 44 9.89 2.19 -0.97
CA GLU A 44 10.65 2.79 -2.06
C GLU A 44 11.16 4.17 -1.71
N GLU A 45 10.29 5.01 -1.13
CA GLU A 45 10.66 6.38 -0.80
C GLU A 45 11.64 6.44 0.37
N ALA A 46 11.50 5.55 1.36
CA ALA A 46 12.41 5.46 2.51
C ALA A 46 13.85 5.06 2.13
N LYS A 47 14.10 4.44 0.96
CA LYS A 47 15.47 4.15 0.50
C LYS A 47 16.37 5.39 0.43
N ASN A 48 15.79 6.57 0.28
CA ASN A 48 16.52 7.84 0.20
C ASN A 48 16.88 8.43 1.58
N TYR A 49 16.51 7.75 2.68
CA TYR A 49 16.65 8.23 4.05
C TYR A 49 17.31 7.14 4.89
N SER A 50 18.55 7.34 5.34
CA SER A 50 19.35 6.33 6.03
C SER A 50 18.85 5.97 7.44
N ASP A 51 18.10 6.87 8.05
CA ASP A 51 17.57 6.84 9.41
C ASP A 51 16.10 6.42 9.48
N ILE A 52 15.42 6.31 8.34
CA ILE A 52 14.02 5.91 8.26
C ILE A 52 13.93 4.45 7.82
N TYR A 53 13.28 3.63 8.65
CA TYR A 53 13.05 2.22 8.36
C TYR A 53 11.61 1.81 8.68
N ASN A 54 11.18 0.72 8.07
CA ASN A 54 9.85 0.18 8.31
C ASN A 54 9.83 -0.62 9.62
N VAL A 55 8.98 -0.21 10.56
CA VAL A 55 8.84 -0.83 11.89
C VAL A 55 7.74 -1.90 11.96
N GLY A 56 6.86 -1.99 10.96
CA GLY A 56 5.75 -2.95 10.99
C GLY A 56 4.60 -2.61 10.05
N THR A 57 3.58 -3.48 10.06
CA THR A 57 2.33 -3.30 9.30
C THR A 57 1.20 -3.01 10.27
N VAL A 58 0.54 -1.85 10.10
CA VAL A 58 -0.58 -1.45 10.97
C VAL A 58 -1.88 -2.14 10.55
N GLU A 59 -2.08 -2.35 9.25
CA GLU A 59 -3.29 -2.95 8.70
C GLU A 59 -2.98 -3.68 7.39
N LYS A 60 -3.68 -4.79 7.16
CA LYS A 60 -3.67 -5.50 5.88
C LYS A 60 -5.01 -5.25 5.19
N ILE A 61 -4.95 -4.73 3.98
CA ILE A 61 -6.13 -4.42 3.17
C ILE A 61 -6.12 -5.33 1.94
N ASP A 62 -7.27 -5.94 1.65
CA ASP A 62 -7.46 -6.69 0.41
C ASP A 62 -7.78 -5.73 -0.73
N ILE A 63 -7.08 -5.89 -1.86
CA ILE A 63 -7.29 -5.08 -3.05
C ILE A 63 -8.29 -5.79 -3.96
N TYR A 64 -9.33 -5.07 -4.36
CA TYR A 64 -10.38 -5.56 -5.25
C TYR A 64 -10.34 -4.83 -6.58
N THR A 65 -10.66 -5.55 -7.66
CA THR A 65 -10.94 -4.91 -8.95
C THR A 65 -12.35 -4.34 -8.92
N TYR A 66 -12.50 -3.06 -9.27
CA TYR A 66 -13.81 -2.46 -9.45
C TYR A 66 -14.43 -2.93 -10.77
N LEU A 67 -15.69 -3.36 -10.72
CA LEU A 67 -16.50 -3.66 -11.90
C LEU A 67 -17.79 -2.84 -11.86
N HIS A 68 -18.05 -2.10 -12.93
CA HIS A 68 -19.29 -1.32 -13.03
C HIS A 68 -20.51 -2.25 -13.05
N LYS A 69 -21.59 -1.88 -12.33
CA LYS A 69 -22.78 -2.72 -12.11
C LYS A 69 -23.41 -3.26 -13.39
N LYS A 70 -23.39 -2.49 -14.48
CA LYS A 70 -23.91 -2.89 -15.81
C LYS A 70 -23.18 -4.11 -16.41
N HIS A 71 -21.98 -4.44 -15.92
CA HIS A 71 -21.16 -5.53 -16.45
C HIS A 71 -21.08 -6.73 -15.50
N ILE A 72 -22.04 -6.90 -14.59
CA ILE A 72 -22.05 -7.98 -13.60
C ILE A 72 -21.93 -9.39 -14.24
N GLY A 73 -22.44 -9.56 -15.46
CA GLY A 73 -22.30 -10.81 -16.22
C GLY A 73 -20.85 -11.19 -16.56
N LEU A 74 -19.89 -10.26 -16.45
CA LEU A 74 -18.47 -10.54 -16.65
C LEU A 74 -17.78 -11.17 -15.45
N ILE A 75 -18.41 -11.15 -14.25
CA ILE A 75 -17.78 -11.64 -13.01
C ILE A 75 -17.24 -13.05 -13.19
N HIS A 76 -18.04 -13.96 -13.77
CA HIS A 76 -17.63 -15.34 -13.96
C HIS A 76 -16.38 -15.47 -14.85
N ARG A 77 -16.31 -14.69 -15.93
CA ARG A 77 -15.15 -14.68 -16.85
C ARG A 77 -13.90 -14.11 -16.17
N ILE A 78 -14.06 -13.04 -15.39
CA ILE A 78 -12.95 -12.44 -14.63
C ILE A 78 -12.42 -13.45 -13.60
N GLU A 79 -13.32 -14.12 -12.87
CA GLU A 79 -12.96 -15.14 -11.90
C GLU A 79 -12.19 -16.31 -12.53
N GLN A 80 -12.67 -16.82 -13.67
CA GLN A 80 -11.98 -17.86 -14.44
C GLN A 80 -10.58 -17.40 -14.90
N GLY A 81 -10.47 -16.15 -15.39
CA GLY A 81 -9.20 -15.56 -15.77
C GLY A 81 -8.21 -15.50 -14.61
N ILE A 82 -8.64 -15.02 -13.44
CA ILE A 82 -7.81 -14.94 -12.23
C ILE A 82 -7.38 -16.35 -11.79
N LYS A 83 -8.29 -17.34 -11.79
CA LYS A 83 -7.97 -18.73 -11.45
C LYS A 83 -6.91 -19.30 -12.40
N SER A 84 -7.03 -19.06 -13.70
CA SER A 84 -6.04 -19.48 -14.71
C SER A 84 -4.68 -18.84 -14.49
N LEU A 85 -4.63 -17.53 -14.19
CA LEU A 85 -3.39 -16.80 -13.89
C LEU A 85 -2.71 -17.31 -12.61
N LYS A 86 -3.49 -17.68 -11.59
CA LYS A 86 -2.97 -18.29 -10.36
C LYS A 86 -2.40 -19.69 -10.63
N LYS A 87 -3.13 -20.52 -11.37
CA LYS A 87 -2.72 -21.91 -11.68
C LYS A 87 -1.47 -21.97 -12.55
N SER A 88 -1.35 -21.08 -13.53
CA SER A 88 -0.18 -21.00 -14.42
C SER A 88 1.06 -20.40 -13.75
N GLY A 89 0.95 -19.85 -12.55
CA GLY A 89 2.06 -19.15 -11.88
C GLY A 89 2.32 -17.74 -12.42
N ARG A 90 1.66 -17.34 -13.52
CA ARG A 90 1.85 -16.04 -14.17
C ARG A 90 1.57 -14.84 -13.25
N LEU A 91 0.64 -14.99 -12.30
CA LEU A 91 0.41 -13.95 -11.30
C LEU A 91 1.66 -13.71 -10.42
N LYS A 92 2.34 -14.78 -10.00
CA LYS A 92 3.59 -14.68 -9.21
C LYS A 92 4.73 -14.07 -10.04
N GLU A 93 4.81 -14.38 -11.32
CA GLU A 93 5.81 -13.78 -12.22
C GLU A 93 5.60 -12.27 -12.35
N ILE A 94 4.35 -11.81 -12.49
CA ILE A 94 4.00 -10.39 -12.53
C ILE A 94 4.40 -9.71 -11.22
N GLU A 95 4.06 -10.31 -10.07
CA GLU A 95 4.45 -9.80 -8.75
C GLU A 95 5.98 -9.68 -8.59
N GLN A 96 6.73 -10.68 -9.06
CA GLN A 96 8.19 -10.68 -8.98
C GLN A 96 8.82 -9.66 -9.94
N LYS A 97 8.27 -9.50 -11.14
CA LYS A 97 8.75 -8.51 -12.12
C LYS A 97 8.58 -7.10 -11.57
N HIS A 98 7.44 -6.81 -10.93
CA HIS A 98 7.26 -5.52 -10.27
C HIS A 98 8.18 -5.33 -9.06
N LYS A 99 8.42 -6.36 -8.24
CA LYS A 99 9.42 -6.27 -7.16
C LYS A 99 10.84 -5.99 -7.66
N LYS A 100 11.21 -6.46 -8.87
CA LYS A 100 12.53 -6.24 -9.49
C LYS A 100 12.64 -4.87 -10.20
N SER A 101 11.54 -4.34 -10.72
CA SER A 101 11.51 -3.00 -11.35
C SER A 101 11.52 -1.85 -10.33
N VAL A 102 11.28 -2.17 -9.06
CA VAL A 102 11.30 -1.24 -7.91
C VAL A 102 12.60 -1.46 -7.11
N LYS A 103 13.67 -1.92 -7.76
CA LYS A 103 15.04 -1.98 -7.23
C LYS A 103 15.90 -1.00 -7.99
#